data_AF-A0A960FTA7-F1
#
_entry.id   AF-A0A960FTA7-F1
#
_cell.length_a   1.000
_cell.length_b   1.000
_cell.length_c   1.000
_cell.angle_alpha   90.00
_cell.angle_beta   90.00
_cell.angle_gamma   90.00
#
_symmetry.space_group_name_H-M   'P 1'
#
loop_
_entity.id
_entity.type
_entity.pdbx_description
1 polymer ?
#
loop_
_entity_poly.entity_id
_entity_poly.type
_entity_poly.pdbx_seq_one_letter_code
_entity_poly.pdbx_strand_id
1 'polypeptide(L)'
;MSRRLIAVLFLVLAVAWTAPASAHEERPAQFPDGTGHRPHFLGWDNPRQRVVCQGDSGAAVAALPDGAAKRRSERLLRSCRYHSIQDAIDSIHARHTSVYVLPGTYHEAKYARAERSDYCSHLKTQSTAPLLSSEYIGSISSPDPGAEKEAAANGETNPIALSYADQRRCAHNLNLIALFGDRTPGDDSIRCNSRYCGTQLVGTGATPADVVVDNRFNKLNGIRADRMGGFYLSNMTFQQAEFNSIYVLETDGFVLDRVIARGNDEYGILAFASDHGLIQDSEAYYNGDSGIYPGSGSDLNADNPDFEATRYAIEIRRNSSHDNTLGYSGTAGNSIWAHDNEFFDNATGIATDSLFPGHPGLPQDHARWNRNDIHSNNSNWYTSFVDTGVCAKPMAQRGYLHGTVCPVVPTPVGTGVLIAGGNFDSTDHNWIYDNWRYGTMQFWVPAVLRDDYDPSHLYDTSNHNHTFENHMGIDPAGDERPNGMDHWWDDQGVGNCWEDNHYGSAGQTDNFTVDPPACADGGSVFLPGATIKDAGFLSCSQYDRNDPTWSHPAGCTWFDDPAEPRATDTGRSESSTVLLAPLALSGAAAALAVGVVRRRWSRAA
;
A
#
# COMPACT_ATOMS: atom_id res chain seq x y z
N MET A 1 -4.79 -0.06 -50.66
CA MET A 1 -4.53 0.44 -49.29
C MET A 1 -3.55 -0.54 -48.64
N SER A 2 -2.35 -0.08 -48.30
CA SER A 2 -1.24 -0.98 -47.97
C SER A 2 -1.33 -1.48 -46.51
N ARG A 3 -0.85 -2.71 -46.27
CA ARG A 3 -0.78 -3.38 -44.95
C ARG A 3 -0.11 -2.53 -43.85
N ARG A 4 0.62 -1.46 -44.20
CA ARG A 4 1.23 -0.51 -43.25
C ARG A 4 0.23 0.44 -42.59
N LEU A 5 -0.92 0.73 -43.22
CA LEU A 5 -1.94 1.60 -42.61
C LEU A 5 -2.75 0.89 -41.52
N ILE A 6 -2.81 -0.44 -41.54
CA ILE A 6 -3.57 -1.23 -40.56
C ILE A 6 -2.77 -1.39 -39.26
N ALA A 7 -1.45 -1.62 -39.35
CA ALA A 7 -0.58 -1.74 -38.16
C ALA A 7 -0.46 -0.43 -37.35
N VAL A 8 -0.42 0.72 -38.02
CA VAL A 8 -0.41 2.04 -37.34
C VAL A 8 -1.77 2.37 -36.73
N LEU A 9 -2.88 1.91 -37.32
CA LEU A 9 -4.21 2.09 -36.73
C LEU A 9 -4.39 1.24 -35.46
N PHE A 10 -3.86 0.02 -35.42
CA PHE A 10 -3.96 -0.84 -34.22
C PHE A 10 -3.12 -0.31 -33.04
N LEU A 11 -1.91 0.23 -33.28
CA LEU A 11 -1.09 0.81 -32.21
C LEU A 11 -1.65 2.15 -31.70
N VAL A 12 -2.26 2.96 -32.57
CA VAL A 12 -2.88 4.24 -32.18
C VAL A 12 -4.25 4.05 -31.53
N LEU A 13 -4.99 2.97 -31.85
CA LEU A 13 -6.26 2.66 -31.17
C LEU A 13 -6.08 1.99 -29.80
N ALA A 14 -4.98 1.24 -29.57
CA ALA A 14 -4.71 0.66 -28.25
C ALA A 14 -4.31 1.71 -27.19
N VAL A 15 -3.69 2.83 -27.62
CA VAL A 15 -3.24 3.91 -26.71
C VAL A 15 -4.32 4.98 -26.51
N ALA A 16 -5.40 5.00 -27.30
CA ALA A 16 -6.34 6.12 -27.31
C ALA A 16 -7.41 6.09 -26.20
N TRP A 17 -7.51 5.04 -25.39
CA TRP A 17 -8.62 4.86 -24.42
C TRP A 17 -8.21 4.19 -23.10
N THR A 18 -6.92 4.17 -22.75
CA THR A 18 -6.52 3.84 -21.38
C THR A 18 -6.53 5.13 -20.57
N ALA A 19 -7.53 5.31 -19.72
CA ALA A 19 -7.39 6.28 -18.63
C ALA A 19 -6.14 5.86 -17.82
N PRO A 20 -5.28 6.81 -17.40
CA PRO A 20 -4.20 6.48 -16.48
C PRO A 20 -4.79 5.79 -15.24
N ALA A 21 -4.05 4.83 -14.69
CA ALA A 21 -4.37 4.31 -13.36
C ALA A 21 -4.22 5.48 -12.37
N SER A 22 -5.25 5.75 -11.57
CA SER A 22 -5.29 6.94 -10.73
C SER A 22 -5.17 6.56 -9.26
N ALA A 23 -4.24 7.23 -8.58
CA ALA A 23 -4.11 7.17 -7.13
C ALA A 23 -5.40 7.64 -6.46
N HIS A 24 -5.70 7.11 -5.28
CA HIS A 24 -6.65 7.76 -4.39
C HIS A 24 -6.22 9.20 -4.08
N GLU A 25 -7.17 10.14 -4.00
CA GLU A 25 -6.86 11.57 -3.80
C GLU A 25 -6.30 11.83 -2.39
N GLU A 26 -4.99 11.67 -2.23
CA GLU A 26 -4.26 12.22 -1.10
C GLU A 26 -4.01 13.72 -1.29
N ARG A 27 -3.84 14.44 -0.18
CA ARG A 27 -3.28 15.79 -0.28
C ARG A 27 -1.87 15.70 -0.85
N PRO A 28 -1.40 16.67 -1.65
CA PRO A 28 0.00 16.75 -2.03
C PRO A 28 0.89 16.61 -0.78
N ALA A 29 1.75 15.60 -0.82
CA ALA A 29 2.63 15.24 0.28
C ALA A 29 4.09 15.62 -0.05
N GLN A 30 4.87 15.87 0.99
CA GLN A 30 6.29 16.22 0.89
C GLN A 30 7.12 15.38 1.84
N PHE A 31 8.35 15.04 1.45
CA PHE A 31 9.25 14.31 2.32
C PHE A 31 9.75 15.18 3.48
N PRO A 32 9.86 14.61 4.70
CA PRO A 32 10.52 15.30 5.80
C PRO A 32 11.99 15.53 5.49
N ASP A 33 12.61 16.43 6.25
CA ASP A 33 14.01 16.79 6.07
C ASP A 33 15.01 15.74 6.57
N GLY A 34 14.52 14.61 7.09
CA GLY A 34 15.34 13.49 7.54
C GLY A 34 16.21 13.79 8.76
N THR A 35 15.81 14.75 9.60
CA THR A 35 16.52 15.08 10.86
C THR A 35 15.92 14.39 12.10
N GLY A 36 14.82 13.66 11.92
CA GLY A 36 14.15 12.87 12.93
C GLY A 36 14.89 11.58 13.26
N HIS A 37 14.31 10.84 14.21
CA HIS A 37 14.90 9.61 14.76
C HIS A 37 13.76 8.71 15.22
N ARG A 38 14.00 7.39 15.21
CA ARG A 38 13.04 6.41 15.75
C ARG A 38 12.77 6.67 17.24
N PRO A 39 11.51 6.86 17.66
CA PRO A 39 11.19 7.04 19.07
C PRO A 39 11.34 5.75 19.87
N HIS A 40 11.62 5.88 21.17
CA HIS A 40 11.57 4.76 22.12
C HIS A 40 10.41 4.95 23.08
N PHE A 41 9.87 3.85 23.62
CA PHE A 41 8.84 3.90 24.64
C PHE A 41 9.34 4.66 25.89
N LEU A 42 8.56 5.65 26.35
CA LEU A 42 8.95 6.57 27.44
C LEU A 42 8.81 5.96 28.84
N GLY A 43 8.31 4.73 28.95
CA GLY A 43 8.18 4.01 30.22
C GLY A 43 6.87 4.32 30.97
N TRP A 44 6.38 3.32 31.70
CA TRP A 44 5.09 3.35 32.42
C TRP A 44 5.02 4.34 33.61
N ASP A 45 6.12 4.99 33.93
CA ASP A 45 6.29 5.99 34.98
C ASP A 45 6.46 7.41 34.41
N ASN A 46 6.26 7.62 33.10
CA ASN A 46 6.29 8.94 32.49
C ASN A 46 5.40 9.93 33.29
N PRO A 47 5.98 11.01 33.87
CA PRO A 47 5.23 11.96 34.68
C PRO A 47 4.22 12.76 33.84
N ARG A 48 4.43 12.82 32.52
CA ARG A 48 3.51 13.42 31.55
C ARG A 48 2.63 12.32 30.99
N GLN A 49 1.64 11.91 31.76
CA GLN A 49 0.70 10.87 31.34
C GLN A 49 -0.76 11.31 31.33
N ARG A 50 -1.55 10.65 30.48
CA ARG A 50 -3.01 10.66 30.46
C ARG A 50 -3.47 9.21 30.52
N VAL A 51 -4.51 8.92 31.29
CA VAL A 51 -5.08 7.57 31.36
C VAL A 51 -6.52 7.59 30.92
N VAL A 52 -6.84 6.75 29.94
CA VAL A 52 -8.14 6.62 29.29
C VAL A 52 -8.79 5.31 29.69
N CYS A 53 -10.06 5.34 30.11
CA CYS A 53 -10.84 4.16 30.46
C CYS A 53 -12.30 4.33 30.05
N GLN A 54 -12.99 3.23 29.80
CA GLN A 54 -14.44 3.19 29.63
C GLN A 54 -15.13 2.60 30.87
N GLY A 55 -16.46 2.62 30.86
CA GLY A 55 -17.27 2.09 31.96
C GLY A 55 -17.03 0.60 32.24
N ASP A 56 -16.68 -0.17 31.21
CA ASP A 56 -16.37 -1.60 31.25
C ASP A 56 -14.88 -1.90 31.52
N SER A 57 -13.98 -0.91 31.41
CA SER A 57 -12.54 -1.12 31.61
C SER A 57 -12.20 -1.71 32.97
N GLY A 58 -12.93 -1.38 34.04
CA GLY A 58 -12.69 -1.97 35.35
C GLY A 58 -12.90 -3.49 35.38
N ALA A 59 -13.94 -3.97 34.71
CA ALA A 59 -14.22 -5.40 34.59
C ALA A 59 -13.21 -6.10 33.66
N ALA A 60 -12.89 -5.47 32.52
CA ALA A 60 -11.90 -5.99 31.58
C ALA A 60 -10.50 -6.11 32.23
N VAL A 61 -10.09 -5.11 33.02
CA VAL A 61 -8.83 -5.16 33.78
C VAL A 61 -8.83 -6.27 34.82
N ALA A 62 -9.93 -6.47 35.54
CA ALA A 62 -10.04 -7.54 36.54
C ALA A 62 -9.97 -8.94 35.92
N ALA A 63 -10.46 -9.08 34.68
CA ALA A 63 -10.45 -10.32 33.91
C ALA A 63 -9.08 -10.66 33.29
N LEU A 64 -8.12 -9.73 33.26
CA LEU A 64 -6.78 -10.00 32.75
C LEU A 64 -6.11 -11.15 33.56
N PRO A 65 -5.28 -11.99 32.90
CA PRO A 65 -4.44 -12.96 33.59
C PRO A 65 -3.51 -12.30 34.61
N ASP A 66 -3.23 -13.00 35.72
CA ASP A 66 -2.32 -12.50 36.74
C ASP A 66 -0.91 -12.29 36.15
N GLY A 67 -0.39 -11.07 36.23
CA GLY A 67 0.84 -10.72 35.55
C GLY A 67 1.17 -9.23 35.58
N ALA A 68 2.21 -8.85 34.84
CA ALA A 68 2.66 -7.45 34.77
C ALA A 68 1.59 -6.54 34.16
N ALA A 69 0.88 -7.00 33.12
CA ALA A 69 -0.19 -6.26 32.47
C ALA A 69 -1.33 -5.92 33.44
N LYS A 70 -1.89 -6.93 34.13
CA LYS A 70 -2.95 -6.73 35.13
C LYS A 70 -2.53 -5.75 36.24
N ARG A 71 -1.38 -5.98 36.90
CA ARG A 71 -0.87 -5.09 37.97
C ARG A 71 -0.67 -3.65 37.49
N ARG A 72 -0.24 -3.48 36.24
CA ARG A 72 -0.08 -2.16 35.61
C ARG A 72 -1.45 -1.52 35.36
N SER A 73 -2.38 -2.22 34.73
CA SER A 73 -3.70 -1.67 34.41
C SER A 73 -4.51 -1.36 35.68
N GLU A 74 -4.42 -2.18 36.73
CA GLU A 74 -5.04 -1.90 38.04
C GLU A 74 -4.48 -0.64 38.71
N ARG A 75 -3.17 -0.36 38.53
CA ARG A 75 -2.55 0.87 39.03
C ARG A 75 -3.01 2.09 38.22
N LEU A 76 -3.00 1.98 36.89
CA LEU A 76 -3.39 3.07 35.99
C LEU A 76 -4.89 3.37 36.08
N LEU A 77 -5.75 2.37 36.33
CA LEU A 77 -7.19 2.53 36.50
C LEU A 77 -7.54 3.57 37.57
N ARG A 78 -6.77 3.64 38.66
CA ARG A 78 -6.96 4.65 39.74
C ARG A 78 -6.64 6.08 39.29
N SER A 79 -5.90 6.21 38.19
CA SER A 79 -5.50 7.48 37.57
C SER A 79 -6.30 7.80 36.32
N CYS A 80 -7.32 6.99 35.97
CA CYS A 80 -8.19 7.27 34.83
C CYS A 80 -8.88 8.64 35.01
N ARG A 81 -8.77 9.47 33.97
CA ARG A 81 -9.39 10.81 33.93
C ARG A 81 -10.13 11.10 32.63
N TYR A 82 -9.96 10.25 31.62
CA TYR A 82 -10.51 10.46 30.28
C TYR A 82 -11.33 9.24 29.87
N HIS A 83 -12.42 9.48 29.15
CA HIS A 83 -13.30 8.47 28.58
C HIS A 83 -13.31 8.50 27.04
N SER A 84 -12.36 9.23 26.47
CA SER A 84 -12.10 9.32 25.04
C SER A 84 -10.60 9.48 24.85
N ILE A 85 -10.05 8.76 23.88
CA ILE A 85 -8.64 8.84 23.50
C ILE A 85 -8.35 10.23 22.92
N GLN A 86 -9.23 10.75 22.07
CA GLN A 86 -9.05 12.08 21.50
C GLN A 86 -9.13 13.18 22.56
N ASP A 87 -10.05 13.11 23.54
CA ASP A 87 -10.09 14.07 24.66
C ASP A 87 -8.78 14.06 25.46
N ALA A 88 -8.17 12.87 25.63
CA ALA A 88 -6.89 12.72 26.29
C ALA A 88 -5.76 13.38 25.49
N ILE A 89 -5.74 13.19 24.16
CA ILE A 89 -4.80 13.85 23.23
C ILE A 89 -4.99 15.37 23.25
N ASP A 90 -6.22 15.87 23.15
CA ASP A 90 -6.54 17.31 23.14
C ASP A 90 -6.06 18.01 24.42
N SER A 91 -5.98 17.27 25.54
CA SER A 91 -5.49 17.75 26.83
C SER A 91 -3.96 17.79 26.98
N ILE A 92 -3.21 17.37 25.96
CA ILE A 92 -1.74 17.42 25.98
C ILE A 92 -1.30 18.88 25.91
N HIS A 93 -0.44 19.27 26.86
CA HIS A 93 0.14 20.62 26.92
C HIS A 93 1.67 20.63 26.78
N ALA A 94 2.30 19.45 26.77
CA ALA A 94 3.75 19.30 26.68
C ALA A 94 4.11 18.09 25.80
N ARG A 95 5.21 18.23 25.05
CA ARG A 95 5.79 17.16 24.23
C ARG A 95 6.17 15.94 25.08
N HIS A 96 6.32 14.79 24.44
CA HIS A 96 6.68 13.53 25.09
C HIS A 96 5.68 13.11 26.17
N THR A 97 4.38 13.23 25.86
CA THR A 97 3.29 12.79 26.74
C THR A 97 2.82 11.39 26.32
N SER A 98 2.67 10.50 27.29
CA SER A 98 2.11 9.16 27.07
C SER A 98 0.62 9.13 27.39
N VAL A 99 -0.18 8.60 26.47
CA VAL A 99 -1.60 8.31 26.64
C VAL A 99 -1.72 6.80 26.83
N TYR A 100 -2.08 6.39 28.04
CA TYR A 100 -2.29 4.99 28.40
C TYR A 100 -3.76 4.63 28.29
N VAL A 101 -4.07 3.64 27.47
CA VAL A 101 -5.44 3.20 27.20
C VAL A 101 -5.69 1.87 27.92
N LEU A 102 -6.70 1.84 28.78
CA LEU A 102 -7.07 0.64 29.52
C LEU A 102 -7.83 -0.35 28.62
N PRO A 103 -7.86 -1.65 28.99
CA PRO A 103 -8.70 -2.62 28.30
C PRO A 103 -10.14 -2.14 28.11
N GLY A 104 -10.71 -2.39 26.94
CA GLY A 104 -12.05 -1.96 26.55
C GLY A 104 -12.16 -1.64 25.07
N THR A 105 -13.39 -1.35 24.63
CA THR A 105 -13.68 -0.95 23.24
C THR A 105 -14.03 0.54 23.17
N TYR A 106 -13.37 1.24 22.25
CA TYR A 106 -13.40 2.70 22.10
C TYR A 106 -13.99 3.05 20.74
N HIS A 107 -15.15 3.70 20.75
CA HIS A 107 -15.84 4.16 19.54
C HIS A 107 -15.71 5.66 19.30
N GLU A 108 -15.09 6.39 20.24
CA GLU A 108 -14.92 7.86 20.18
C GLU A 108 -16.20 8.59 19.73
N ALA A 109 -17.36 8.22 20.27
CA ALA A 109 -18.69 8.62 19.76
C ALA A 109 -18.92 10.15 19.65
N LYS A 110 -18.17 10.95 20.41
CA LYS A 110 -18.15 12.41 20.30
C LYS A 110 -17.59 12.87 18.94
N TYR A 111 -16.57 12.18 18.44
CA TYR A 111 -15.78 12.49 17.26
C TYR A 111 -16.22 11.69 16.02
N ALA A 112 -16.95 10.59 16.21
CA ALA A 112 -17.56 9.78 15.15
C ALA A 112 -18.76 10.45 14.44
N ARG A 113 -19.16 11.68 14.82
CA ARG A 113 -20.37 12.33 14.27
C ARG A 113 -20.19 12.71 12.81
N ALA A 114 -21.26 12.54 12.02
CA ALA A 114 -21.30 12.96 10.61
C ALA A 114 -21.42 14.49 10.44
N GLU A 115 -21.99 15.19 11.43
CA GLU A 115 -22.21 16.64 11.39
C GLU A 115 -20.89 17.42 11.28
N ARG A 116 -20.82 18.36 10.34
CA ARG A 116 -19.66 19.22 10.10
C ARG A 116 -19.95 20.64 10.58
N SER A 117 -18.91 21.34 11.03
CA SER A 117 -19.01 22.80 11.18
C SER A 117 -19.26 23.46 9.83
N ASP A 118 -19.83 24.66 9.83
CA ASP A 118 -20.09 25.46 8.62
C ASP A 118 -18.82 25.61 7.75
N TYR A 119 -17.66 25.87 8.35
CA TYR A 119 -16.41 25.92 7.58
C TYR A 119 -16.11 24.58 6.90
N CYS A 120 -16.22 23.48 7.66
CA CYS A 120 -15.84 22.15 7.23
C CYS A 120 -16.83 21.53 6.23
N SER A 121 -18.06 22.05 6.12
CA SER A 121 -19.05 21.62 5.12
C SER A 121 -18.91 22.35 3.77
N HIS A 122 -18.13 23.44 3.71
CA HIS A 122 -17.93 24.22 2.49
C HIS A 122 -16.52 24.06 1.90
N LEU A 123 -15.71 23.15 2.44
CA LEU A 123 -14.43 22.78 1.85
C LEU A 123 -14.66 22.18 0.47
N LYS A 124 -13.85 22.61 -0.49
CA LYS A 124 -13.81 22.06 -1.84
C LYS A 124 -12.47 21.40 -2.06
N THR A 125 -12.45 20.40 -2.94
CA THR A 125 -11.19 19.86 -3.43
C THR A 125 -10.40 20.98 -4.15
N GLN A 126 -9.06 20.94 -4.08
CA GLN A 126 -8.23 21.90 -4.81
C GLN A 126 -8.19 21.60 -6.32
N SER A 127 -8.51 20.36 -6.70
CA SER A 127 -8.66 19.97 -8.10
C SER A 127 -9.96 20.51 -8.70
N THR A 128 -9.84 21.29 -9.79
CA THR A 128 -10.97 21.67 -10.65
C THR A 128 -11.18 20.69 -11.80
N ALA A 129 -10.37 19.63 -11.89
CA ALA A 129 -10.58 18.57 -12.86
C ALA A 129 -11.74 17.69 -12.36
N PRO A 130 -12.78 17.44 -13.17
CA PRO A 130 -13.74 16.40 -12.84
C PRO A 130 -12.97 15.07 -12.84
N LEU A 131 -12.77 14.49 -11.67
CA LEU A 131 -12.20 13.15 -11.56
C LEU A 131 -13.15 12.16 -12.26
N LEU A 132 -12.61 11.26 -13.09
CA LEU A 132 -13.38 10.12 -13.61
C LEU A 132 -13.75 9.20 -12.44
N SER A 133 -14.87 8.47 -12.53
CA SER A 133 -15.31 7.57 -11.45
C SER A 133 -14.26 6.52 -11.07
N SER A 134 -13.39 6.13 -12.02
CA SER A 134 -12.24 5.25 -11.84
C SER A 134 -11.04 5.89 -11.13
N GLU A 135 -11.08 7.19 -10.85
CA GLU A 135 -10.05 7.96 -10.14
C GLU A 135 -10.41 8.19 -8.67
N TYR A 136 -11.53 7.61 -8.23
CA TYR A 136 -11.96 7.53 -6.84
C TYR A 136 -11.68 6.12 -6.32
N ILE A 137 -10.46 5.89 -5.85
CA ILE A 137 -10.18 4.73 -5.00
C ILE A 137 -10.41 5.22 -3.55
N GLY A 138 -11.54 4.82 -2.98
CA GLY A 138 -11.99 5.20 -1.63
C GLY A 138 -13.09 6.24 -1.52
N SER A 139 -13.71 6.30 -0.32
CA SER A 139 -14.97 6.99 -0.02
C SER A 139 -14.94 8.53 -0.10
N ILE A 140 -13.90 9.14 -0.66
CA ILE A 140 -13.90 10.60 -0.89
C ILE A 140 -14.80 10.86 -2.10
N SER A 141 -16.04 11.25 -1.86
CA SER A 141 -16.99 11.51 -2.95
C SER A 141 -16.62 12.79 -3.70
N SER A 142 -16.99 12.82 -4.98
CA SER A 142 -16.85 13.99 -5.84
C SER A 142 -17.36 15.28 -5.21
N PRO A 143 -16.73 16.43 -5.47
CA PRO A 143 -17.26 17.75 -5.08
C PRO A 143 -18.61 18.11 -5.76
N ASP A 144 -19.18 17.20 -6.56
CA ASP A 144 -20.52 17.31 -7.13
C ASP A 144 -21.61 17.15 -6.04
N PRO A 145 -22.62 18.05 -5.96
CA PRO A 145 -23.78 17.89 -5.08
C PRO A 145 -24.58 16.59 -5.25
N GLY A 146 -24.36 15.78 -6.30
CA GLY A 146 -24.89 14.42 -6.43
C GLY A 146 -24.20 13.38 -5.52
N ALA A 147 -22.91 13.57 -5.23
CA ALA A 147 -22.07 12.58 -4.58
C ALA A 147 -22.42 12.37 -3.09
N GLU A 148 -22.95 13.39 -2.42
CA GLU A 148 -23.50 13.26 -1.06
C GLU A 148 -24.65 12.26 -0.98
N LYS A 149 -25.53 12.22 -2.00
CA LYS A 149 -26.66 11.30 -2.03
C LYS A 149 -26.22 9.88 -2.37
N GLU A 150 -25.23 9.73 -3.25
CA GLU A 150 -24.65 8.44 -3.63
C GLU A 150 -23.87 7.81 -2.46
N ALA A 151 -22.99 8.59 -1.82
CA ALA A 151 -22.28 8.15 -0.61
C ALA A 151 -23.27 7.74 0.50
N ALA A 152 -24.30 8.56 0.75
CA ALA A 152 -25.34 8.21 1.73
C ALA A 152 -26.16 6.96 1.35
N ALA A 153 -26.37 6.69 0.06
CA ALA A 153 -27.06 5.49 -0.41
C ALA A 153 -26.20 4.23 -0.22
N ASN A 154 -24.88 4.36 -0.35
CA ASN A 154 -23.92 3.27 -0.21
C ASN A 154 -23.42 3.08 1.24
N GLY A 155 -23.77 4.00 2.14
CA GLY A 155 -23.32 3.99 3.53
C GLY A 155 -21.87 4.45 3.72
N GLU A 156 -21.35 5.22 2.77
CA GLU A 156 -20.02 5.83 2.77
C GLU A 156 -20.08 7.24 3.38
N THR A 157 -19.01 7.65 4.08
CA THR A 157 -18.85 9.06 4.45
C THR A 157 -18.45 9.87 3.20
N ASN A 158 -18.96 11.11 3.02
CA ASN A 158 -18.49 12.04 1.94
C ASN A 158 -17.56 13.17 2.45
N PRO A 159 -16.41 12.93 3.08
CA PRO A 159 -15.68 14.00 3.74
C PRO A 159 -14.58 14.60 2.85
N ILE A 160 -14.57 15.95 2.74
CA ILE A 160 -13.54 16.67 1.99
C ILE A 160 -12.62 17.41 2.97
N ALA A 161 -11.34 17.04 2.96
CA ALA A 161 -10.25 17.84 3.53
C ALA A 161 -8.94 17.50 2.80
N LEU A 162 -8.49 18.36 1.88
CA LEU A 162 -7.34 18.08 1.01
C LEU A 162 -6.06 18.87 1.33
N SER A 163 -6.05 19.71 2.36
CA SER A 163 -4.82 20.42 2.76
C SER A 163 -4.48 20.11 4.21
N TYR A 164 -3.19 20.16 4.57
CA TYR A 164 -2.78 20.00 5.97
C TYR A 164 -3.47 21.02 6.90
N ALA A 165 -3.64 22.27 6.42
CA ALA A 165 -4.36 23.31 7.15
C ALA A 165 -5.82 22.93 7.43
N ASP A 166 -6.52 22.38 6.43
CA ASP A 166 -7.91 21.96 6.55
C ASP A 166 -8.05 20.71 7.39
N GLN A 167 -7.16 19.73 7.24
CA GLN A 167 -7.10 18.55 8.11
C GLN A 167 -6.94 18.96 9.57
N ARG A 168 -6.04 19.90 9.86
CA ARG A 168 -5.83 20.42 11.21
C ARG A 168 -7.04 21.18 11.76
N ARG A 169 -7.73 21.96 10.92
CA ARG A 169 -8.91 22.75 11.31
C ARG A 169 -10.18 21.89 11.45
N CYS A 170 -10.28 20.85 10.63
CA CYS A 170 -11.40 19.93 10.52
C CYS A 170 -10.96 18.50 10.86
N ALA A 171 -10.25 18.36 11.99
CA ALA A 171 -9.58 17.12 12.41
C ALA A 171 -10.47 15.87 12.33
N HIS A 172 -11.75 16.01 12.64
CA HIS A 172 -12.71 14.91 12.68
C HIS A 172 -13.65 14.84 11.47
N ASN A 173 -13.33 15.55 10.38
CA ASN A 173 -14.00 15.30 9.10
C ASN A 173 -13.66 13.89 8.59
N LEU A 174 -12.36 13.55 8.54
CA LEU A 174 -11.87 12.25 8.06
C LEU A 174 -11.47 11.28 9.17
N ASN A 175 -11.16 11.76 10.36
CA ASN A 175 -10.39 10.98 11.33
C ASN A 175 -11.16 10.79 12.64
N LEU A 176 -11.24 9.55 13.13
CA LEU A 176 -11.79 9.26 14.45
C LEU A 176 -10.86 9.79 15.54
N ILE A 177 -9.56 9.50 15.41
CA ILE A 177 -8.47 10.04 16.25
C ILE A 177 -7.49 10.81 15.36
N ALA A 178 -7.10 12.01 15.76
CA ALA A 178 -6.27 12.91 14.96
C ALA A 178 -5.14 13.55 15.76
N LEU A 179 -3.92 13.47 15.22
CA LEU A 179 -2.71 14.10 15.76
C LEU A 179 -2.00 14.88 14.65
N PHE A 180 -1.84 16.19 14.85
CA PHE A 180 -1.22 17.10 13.88
C PHE A 180 0.02 17.76 14.50
N GLY A 181 1.19 17.31 14.07
CA GLY A 181 2.47 17.64 14.71
C GLY A 181 3.04 19.01 14.32
N ASP A 182 2.61 19.57 13.21
CA ASP A 182 2.97 20.92 12.76
C ASP A 182 1.83 21.92 13.04
N ARG A 183 2.13 23.03 13.71
CA ARG A 183 1.16 24.08 14.04
C ARG A 183 1.14 25.23 13.04
N THR A 184 2.06 25.26 12.08
CA THR A 184 2.28 26.36 11.13
C THR A 184 2.12 25.87 9.69
N PRO A 185 0.89 25.54 9.26
CA PRO A 185 0.63 24.92 7.95
C PRO A 185 0.98 25.79 6.73
N GLY A 186 1.37 27.05 6.93
CA GLY A 186 1.71 28.00 5.87
C GLY A 186 3.20 28.36 5.82
N ASP A 187 4.05 27.66 6.58
CA ASP A 187 5.49 27.70 6.33
C ASP A 187 5.93 26.46 5.54
N ASP A 188 7.11 26.54 4.92
CA ASP A 188 7.66 25.47 4.08
C ASP A 188 8.27 24.32 4.92
N SER A 189 8.14 24.35 6.25
CA SER A 189 8.76 23.36 7.16
C SER A 189 7.73 22.32 7.61
N ILE A 190 7.87 21.08 7.14
CA ILE A 190 7.01 19.97 7.59
C ILE A 190 7.43 19.35 8.94
N ARG A 191 8.18 20.10 9.76
CA ARG A 191 8.72 19.64 11.05
C ARG A 191 7.65 19.57 12.14
N CYS A 192 7.78 18.59 13.01
CA CYS A 192 6.99 18.56 14.24
C CYS A 192 7.39 19.70 15.18
N ASN A 193 6.55 20.73 15.26
CA ASN A 193 6.78 21.91 16.09
C ASN A 193 5.64 22.16 17.11
N SER A 194 4.62 21.31 17.15
CA SER A 194 3.48 21.42 18.07
C SER A 194 3.77 20.83 19.46
N ARG A 195 2.76 20.87 20.32
CA ARG A 195 2.79 20.23 21.65
C ARG A 195 2.63 18.71 21.59
N TYR A 196 2.22 18.17 20.44
CA TYR A 196 1.96 16.75 20.24
C TYR A 196 3.21 15.96 19.83
N CYS A 197 4.34 16.61 19.52
CA CYS A 197 5.57 15.91 19.16
C CYS A 197 6.02 14.93 20.26
N GLY A 198 6.40 13.72 19.84
CA GLY A 198 6.76 12.65 20.75
C GLY A 198 5.58 12.03 21.53
N THR A 199 4.33 12.27 21.14
CA THR A 199 3.17 11.64 21.80
C THR A 199 3.21 10.13 21.62
N GLN A 200 2.92 9.41 22.70
CA GLN A 200 2.80 7.96 22.67
C GLN A 200 1.38 7.54 23.02
N LEU A 201 0.80 6.61 22.26
CA LEU A 201 -0.49 6.02 22.53
C LEU A 201 -0.27 4.51 22.78
N VAL A 202 -0.51 4.05 24.00
CA VAL A 202 -0.11 2.71 24.42
C VAL A 202 -1.24 2.00 25.16
N GLY A 203 -1.70 0.89 24.61
CA GLY A 203 -2.65 0.00 25.25
C GLY A 203 -2.01 -0.76 26.42
N THR A 204 -2.73 -0.87 27.53
CA THR A 204 -2.17 -1.41 28.78
C THR A 204 -2.41 -2.90 28.98
N GLY A 205 -3.25 -3.50 28.12
CA GLY A 205 -3.64 -4.91 28.15
C GLY A 205 -2.48 -5.90 28.04
N ALA A 206 -2.79 -7.18 28.18
CA ALA A 206 -1.84 -8.27 27.99
C ALA A 206 -1.55 -8.49 26.50
N THR A 207 -2.56 -8.29 25.66
CA THR A 207 -2.48 -8.38 24.19
C THR A 207 -3.07 -7.12 23.54
N PRO A 208 -2.80 -6.86 22.25
CA PRO A 208 -3.39 -5.73 21.54
C PRO A 208 -4.93 -5.78 21.48
N ALA A 209 -5.50 -6.99 21.44
CA ALA A 209 -6.94 -7.22 21.38
C ALA A 209 -7.71 -6.81 22.66
N ASP A 210 -7.00 -6.60 23.78
CA ASP A 210 -7.63 -6.10 25.00
C ASP A 210 -8.07 -4.64 24.87
N VAL A 211 -7.46 -3.88 23.95
CA VAL A 211 -7.73 -2.44 23.73
C VAL A 211 -8.10 -2.21 22.27
N VAL A 212 -9.39 -2.06 21.98
CA VAL A 212 -9.91 -1.98 20.62
C VAL A 212 -10.43 -0.58 20.32
N VAL A 213 -9.92 0.06 19.26
CA VAL A 213 -10.53 1.21 18.62
C VAL A 213 -11.39 0.71 17.47
N ASP A 214 -12.71 0.86 17.60
CA ASP A 214 -13.69 0.35 16.65
C ASP A 214 -14.43 1.50 16.00
N ASN A 215 -14.01 1.81 14.77
CA ASN A 215 -14.47 2.97 14.00
C ASN A 215 -15.89 2.76 13.45
N ARG A 216 -16.31 1.51 13.23
CA ARG A 216 -17.63 1.14 12.68
C ARG A 216 -17.99 1.89 11.40
N PHE A 217 -17.00 2.16 10.57
CA PHE A 217 -17.12 2.88 9.31
C PHE A 217 -17.71 4.29 9.48
N ASN A 218 -17.50 4.95 10.63
CA ASN A 218 -17.99 6.32 10.84
C ASN A 218 -17.04 7.40 10.25
N LYS A 219 -15.80 7.01 9.98
CA LYS A 219 -14.72 7.87 9.48
C LYS A 219 -13.81 7.10 8.54
N LEU A 220 -13.23 7.79 7.57
CA LEU A 220 -12.14 7.29 6.71
C LEU A 220 -11.02 6.65 7.54
N ASN A 221 -10.51 7.38 8.54
CA ASN A 221 -9.33 6.97 9.29
C ASN A 221 -9.66 6.64 10.75
N GLY A 222 -9.20 5.48 11.24
CA GLY A 222 -9.28 5.12 12.65
C GLY A 222 -8.36 6.00 13.51
N ILE A 223 -7.11 6.16 13.09
CA ILE A 223 -6.18 7.15 13.63
C ILE A 223 -5.33 7.75 12.52
N ARG A 224 -5.11 9.06 12.58
CA ARG A 224 -4.23 9.80 11.66
C ARG A 224 -3.20 10.62 12.42
N ALA A 225 -1.93 10.48 12.05
CA ALA A 225 -0.79 11.17 12.63
C ALA A 225 0.05 11.83 11.52
N ASP A 226 -0.20 13.13 11.29
CA ASP A 226 0.50 13.91 10.26
C ASP A 226 1.62 14.75 10.87
N ARG A 227 2.83 14.72 10.28
CA ARG A 227 3.99 15.50 10.72
C ARG A 227 4.33 15.28 12.19
N MET A 228 4.07 14.07 12.69
CA MET A 228 4.05 13.72 14.11
C MET A 228 5.37 13.11 14.56
N GLY A 229 6.48 13.84 14.35
CA GLY A 229 7.82 13.38 14.72
C GLY A 229 7.91 12.86 16.17
N GLY A 230 8.39 11.63 16.30
CA GLY A 230 8.49 10.87 17.56
C GLY A 230 7.21 10.12 17.97
N PHE A 231 6.24 9.94 17.07
CA PHE A 231 4.99 9.22 17.36
C PHE A 231 5.24 7.74 17.68
N TYR A 232 4.61 7.24 18.74
CA TYR A 232 4.72 5.83 19.14
C TYR A 232 3.32 5.26 19.42
N LEU A 233 2.91 4.24 18.68
CA LEU A 233 1.65 3.54 18.87
C LEU A 233 1.93 2.08 19.22
N SER A 234 1.34 1.56 20.30
CA SER A 234 1.57 0.17 20.68
C SER A 234 0.44 -0.52 21.43
N ASN A 235 0.33 -1.83 21.20
CA ASN A 235 -0.49 -2.77 21.98
C ASN A 235 -1.99 -2.46 21.94
N MET A 236 -2.51 -2.18 20.75
CA MET A 236 -3.92 -1.83 20.50
C MET A 236 -4.40 -2.38 19.15
N THR A 237 -5.69 -2.64 19.04
CA THR A 237 -6.36 -2.99 17.78
C THR A 237 -7.10 -1.79 17.19
N PHE A 238 -7.01 -1.61 15.87
CA PHE A 238 -7.79 -0.66 15.07
C PHE A 238 -8.58 -1.43 14.01
N GLN A 239 -9.86 -1.13 13.87
CA GLN A 239 -10.74 -1.90 12.98
C GLN A 239 -11.90 -1.09 12.41
N GLN A 240 -12.48 -1.63 11.34
CA GLN A 240 -13.68 -1.11 10.68
C GLN A 240 -13.55 0.36 10.26
N ALA A 241 -12.42 0.74 9.68
CA ALA A 241 -12.25 2.01 9.00
C ALA A 241 -12.72 1.92 7.54
N GLU A 242 -13.24 3.02 6.99
CA GLU A 242 -13.59 3.07 5.56
C GLU A 242 -12.36 3.14 4.66
N PHE A 243 -11.21 3.58 5.19
CA PHE A 243 -10.00 3.77 4.40
C PHE A 243 -8.79 3.26 5.17
N ASN A 244 -8.20 4.06 6.08
CA ASN A 244 -7.05 3.63 6.86
C ASN A 244 -7.42 3.31 8.31
N SER A 245 -7.08 2.13 8.82
CA SER A 245 -7.21 1.91 10.26
C SER A 245 -6.18 2.73 11.05
N ILE A 246 -4.94 2.78 10.57
CA ILE A 246 -3.81 3.53 11.11
C ILE A 246 -3.12 4.26 9.96
N TYR A 247 -3.00 5.59 10.05
CA TYR A 247 -2.36 6.42 9.03
C TYR A 247 -1.29 7.33 9.61
N VAL A 248 -0.04 7.19 9.14
CA VAL A 248 1.09 8.06 9.45
C VAL A 248 1.53 8.78 8.16
N LEU A 249 1.57 10.11 8.18
CA LEU A 249 1.85 10.90 6.98
C LEU A 249 2.91 11.97 7.27
N GLU A 250 3.83 12.21 6.32
CA GLU A 250 4.85 13.27 6.38
C GLU A 250 5.62 13.29 7.70
N THR A 251 5.86 12.11 8.29
CA THR A 251 6.38 12.00 9.65
C THR A 251 7.83 11.53 9.63
N ASP A 252 8.67 12.29 10.33
CA ASP A 252 10.07 11.97 10.55
C ASP A 252 10.28 11.35 11.94
N GLY A 253 10.33 10.02 11.98
CA GLY A 253 10.44 9.23 13.20
C GLY A 253 9.09 8.80 13.75
N PHE A 254 8.75 7.52 13.57
CA PHE A 254 7.61 6.89 14.22
C PHE A 254 7.87 5.41 14.54
N VAL A 255 7.12 4.85 15.48
CA VAL A 255 7.09 3.41 15.76
C VAL A 255 5.64 2.95 15.89
N LEU A 256 5.28 1.91 15.14
CA LEU A 256 4.08 1.11 15.34
C LEU A 256 4.52 -0.28 15.82
N ASP A 257 4.15 -0.65 17.06
CA ASP A 257 4.65 -1.86 17.73
C ASP A 257 3.52 -2.66 18.35
N ARG A 258 3.32 -3.92 17.92
CA ARG A 258 2.25 -4.77 18.46
C ARG A 258 0.87 -4.15 18.28
N VAL A 259 0.57 -3.71 17.06
CA VAL A 259 -0.78 -3.27 16.70
C VAL A 259 -1.49 -4.35 15.89
N ILE A 260 -2.82 -4.37 15.96
CA ILE A 260 -3.64 -5.19 15.06
C ILE A 260 -4.47 -4.23 14.20
N ALA A 261 -4.39 -4.35 12.89
CA ALA A 261 -5.14 -3.53 11.93
C ALA A 261 -6.04 -4.45 11.08
N ARG A 262 -7.36 -4.45 11.34
CA ARG A 262 -8.23 -5.47 10.73
C ARG A 262 -9.60 -5.02 10.26
N GLY A 263 -10.14 -5.72 9.27
CA GLY A 263 -11.54 -5.61 8.86
C GLY A 263 -11.88 -4.21 8.36
N ASN A 264 -10.99 -3.62 7.57
CA ASN A 264 -11.15 -2.28 6.99
C ASN A 264 -11.54 -2.39 5.52
N ASP A 265 -12.22 -1.37 4.99
CA ASP A 265 -12.62 -1.40 3.58
C ASP A 265 -11.42 -1.34 2.63
N GLU A 266 -10.33 -0.70 3.07
CA GLU A 266 -9.09 -0.58 2.29
C GLU A 266 -7.86 -0.97 3.10
N TYR A 267 -7.19 -0.02 3.75
CA TYR A 267 -5.87 -0.21 4.33
C TYR A 267 -5.91 -0.58 5.82
N GLY A 268 -5.06 -1.52 6.19
CA GLY A 268 -4.70 -1.78 7.58
C GLY A 268 -3.82 -0.65 8.14
N ILE A 269 -2.52 -0.72 7.85
CA ILE A 269 -1.51 0.26 8.27
C ILE A 269 -1.00 1.00 7.04
N LEU A 270 -1.14 2.32 7.00
CA LEU A 270 -0.62 3.18 5.94
C LEU A 270 0.42 4.15 6.52
N ALA A 271 1.65 4.11 5.99
CA ALA A 271 2.68 5.10 6.21
C ALA A 271 3.05 5.75 4.87
N PHE A 272 2.99 7.09 4.78
CA PHE A 272 3.18 7.81 3.52
C PHE A 272 4.11 9.01 3.66
N ALA A 273 4.94 9.26 2.63
CA ALA A 273 5.87 10.41 2.59
C ALA A 273 6.70 10.54 3.88
N SER A 274 7.16 9.43 4.44
CA SER A 274 7.66 9.36 5.82
C SER A 274 9.06 8.76 5.91
N ASP A 275 9.71 9.04 7.04
CA ASP A 275 11.11 8.70 7.28
C ASP A 275 11.36 8.26 8.72
N HIS A 276 12.49 7.59 8.95
CA HIS A 276 12.87 7.00 10.23
C HIS A 276 11.74 6.18 10.87
N GLY A 277 10.95 5.50 10.04
CA GLY A 277 9.82 4.68 10.48
C GLY A 277 10.23 3.29 10.94
N LEU A 278 9.42 2.71 11.82
CA LEU A 278 9.49 1.29 12.19
C LEU A 278 8.09 0.74 12.40
N ILE A 279 7.75 -0.32 11.68
CA ILE A 279 6.52 -1.11 11.87
C ILE A 279 6.96 -2.52 12.28
N GLN A 280 6.61 -2.95 13.49
CA GLN A 280 7.07 -4.25 13.99
C GLN A 280 6.08 -4.99 14.86
N ASP A 281 6.27 -6.31 14.92
CA ASP A 281 5.56 -7.21 15.84
C ASP A 281 4.03 -7.07 15.74
N SER A 282 3.51 -6.68 14.56
CA SER A 282 2.13 -6.30 14.30
C SER A 282 1.42 -7.25 13.34
N GLU A 283 0.09 -7.22 13.37
CA GLU A 283 -0.76 -8.13 12.59
C GLU A 283 -1.78 -7.32 11.77
N ALA A 284 -1.98 -7.67 10.50
CA ALA A 284 -2.97 -7.01 9.64
C ALA A 284 -3.74 -8.00 8.77
N TYR A 285 -5.08 -7.98 8.87
CA TYR A 285 -5.93 -8.93 8.14
C TYR A 285 -7.35 -8.45 7.83
N TYR A 286 -7.99 -9.06 6.84
CA TYR A 286 -9.32 -8.71 6.33
C TYR A 286 -9.42 -7.26 5.82
N ASN A 287 -8.37 -6.77 5.16
CA ASN A 287 -8.31 -5.43 4.58
C ASN A 287 -8.53 -5.51 3.06
N GLY A 288 -9.43 -4.66 2.53
CA GLY A 288 -9.80 -4.66 1.11
C GLY A 288 -8.72 -4.16 0.15
N ASP A 289 -7.70 -3.48 0.65
CA ASP A 289 -6.44 -3.20 -0.05
C ASP A 289 -5.33 -4.00 0.64
N SER A 290 -4.43 -3.33 1.35
CA SER A 290 -3.23 -3.91 1.92
C SER A 290 -3.26 -3.94 3.43
N GLY A 291 -2.66 -4.98 4.01
CA GLY A 291 -2.41 -5.04 5.44
C GLY A 291 -1.39 -3.98 5.88
N ILE A 292 -0.28 -3.84 5.13
CA ILE A 292 0.79 -2.87 5.38
C ILE A 292 1.13 -2.11 4.08
N TYR A 293 1.06 -0.78 4.13
CA TYR A 293 1.34 0.10 3.00
C TYR A 293 2.39 1.17 3.36
N PRO A 294 3.67 1.03 2.93
CA PRO A 294 4.69 2.06 3.11
C PRO A 294 4.96 2.83 1.80
N GLY A 295 3.95 3.51 1.25
CA GLY A 295 4.09 4.26 0.01
C GLY A 295 4.90 5.55 0.19
N SER A 296 5.58 5.98 -0.87
CA SER A 296 6.42 7.18 -0.85
C SER A 296 7.32 7.25 0.38
N GLY A 297 8.13 6.22 0.64
CA GLY A 297 9.24 6.37 1.60
C GLY A 297 10.11 7.56 1.21
N SER A 298 10.76 8.22 2.17
CA SER A 298 11.68 9.31 1.82
C SER A 298 12.64 8.90 0.70
N ASP A 299 12.77 9.77 -0.29
CA ASP A 299 13.51 9.51 -1.51
C ASP A 299 15.02 9.69 -1.30
N LEU A 300 15.61 8.74 -0.57
CA LEU A 300 16.98 8.82 -0.06
C LEU A 300 18.02 8.32 -1.06
N ASN A 301 17.57 7.54 -2.05
CA ASN A 301 18.42 6.86 -3.02
C ASN A 301 18.15 7.30 -4.47
N ALA A 302 17.33 8.35 -4.69
CA ALA A 302 17.03 8.88 -6.02
C ALA A 302 18.26 9.13 -6.91
N ASP A 303 19.33 9.64 -6.29
CA ASP A 303 20.61 9.96 -6.96
C ASP A 303 21.67 8.86 -6.75
N ASN A 304 21.32 7.72 -6.14
CA ASN A 304 22.23 6.61 -5.85
C ASN A 304 22.30 5.66 -7.06
N PRO A 305 23.44 5.60 -7.78
CA PRO A 305 23.58 4.71 -8.93
C PRO A 305 23.92 3.27 -8.53
N ASP A 306 24.18 3.01 -7.25
CA ASP A 306 24.61 1.72 -6.73
C ASP A 306 23.40 0.91 -6.23
N PHE A 307 23.46 -0.41 -6.36
CA PHE A 307 22.44 -1.34 -5.83
C PHE A 307 22.31 -1.26 -4.31
N GLU A 308 23.42 -1.06 -3.60
CA GLU A 308 23.40 -0.93 -2.15
C GLU A 308 22.78 0.42 -1.76
N ALA A 309 21.69 0.37 -1.01
CA ALA A 309 21.03 1.56 -0.49
C ALA A 309 21.94 2.29 0.50
N THR A 310 21.99 3.62 0.41
CA THR A 310 22.66 4.48 1.40
C THR A 310 22.04 4.32 2.78
N ARG A 311 20.70 4.21 2.80
CA ARG A 311 19.85 4.10 3.98
C ARG A 311 18.44 3.69 3.56
N TYR A 312 17.72 3.04 4.47
CA TYR A 312 16.28 2.83 4.36
C TYR A 312 15.47 3.87 5.15
N ALA A 313 14.35 4.33 4.58
CA ALA A 313 13.44 5.30 5.17
C ALA A 313 12.57 4.66 6.27
N ILE A 314 11.98 3.50 5.98
CA ILE A 314 11.10 2.77 6.89
C ILE A 314 11.54 1.30 6.95
N GLU A 315 11.60 0.75 8.16
CA GLU A 315 11.84 -0.69 8.40
C GLU A 315 10.55 -1.37 8.85
N ILE A 316 10.29 -2.57 8.30
CA ILE A 316 9.10 -3.38 8.56
C ILE A 316 9.57 -4.77 8.93
N ARG A 317 9.31 -5.22 10.17
CA ARG A 317 9.84 -6.52 10.62
C ARG A 317 8.97 -7.29 11.60
N ARG A 318 9.04 -8.62 11.55
CA ARG A 318 8.32 -9.52 12.46
C ARG A 318 6.81 -9.25 12.48
N ASN A 319 6.25 -8.84 11.34
CA ASN A 319 4.82 -8.65 11.19
C ASN A 319 4.21 -9.87 10.51
N SER A 320 2.91 -10.06 10.72
CA SER A 320 2.09 -11.03 10.03
C SER A 320 1.00 -10.27 9.26
N SER A 321 0.97 -10.42 7.94
CA SER A 321 -0.02 -9.74 7.09
C SER A 321 -0.69 -10.75 6.19
N HIS A 322 -1.95 -11.07 6.52
CA HIS A 322 -2.65 -12.21 5.94
C HIS A 322 -4.13 -11.96 5.73
N ASP A 323 -4.77 -12.77 4.91
CA ASP A 323 -6.19 -12.62 4.56
C ASP A 323 -6.56 -11.19 4.08
N ASN A 324 -5.69 -10.54 3.31
CA ASN A 324 -5.95 -9.24 2.68
C ASN A 324 -6.01 -9.38 1.15
N THR A 325 -6.42 -8.33 0.44
CA THR A 325 -6.15 -8.28 -1.00
C THR A 325 -4.63 -8.31 -1.24
N LEU A 326 -3.89 -7.46 -0.55
CA LEU A 326 -2.43 -7.37 -0.59
C LEU A 326 -1.83 -7.56 0.81
N GLY A 327 -0.85 -8.44 0.98
CA GLY A 327 -0.12 -8.51 2.26
C GLY A 327 0.69 -7.23 2.52
N TYR A 328 1.37 -6.77 1.48
CA TYR A 328 2.15 -5.54 1.42
C TYR A 328 1.85 -4.84 0.09
N SER A 329 1.70 -3.52 0.13
CA SER A 329 1.59 -2.69 -1.09
C SER A 329 2.37 -1.40 -0.94
N GLY A 330 3.09 -0.94 -1.96
CA GLY A 330 3.85 0.31 -1.87
C GLY A 330 4.04 0.98 -3.21
N THR A 331 3.13 1.89 -3.56
CA THR A 331 3.36 2.83 -4.67
C THR A 331 4.47 3.79 -4.29
N ALA A 332 5.48 3.94 -5.16
CA ALA A 332 6.67 4.72 -4.85
C ALA A 332 7.27 4.33 -3.48
N GLY A 333 7.25 3.03 -3.14
CA GLY A 333 7.78 2.49 -1.89
C GLY A 333 9.30 2.57 -1.82
N ASN A 334 9.87 3.79 -1.85
CA ASN A 334 11.30 4.02 -1.98
C ASN A 334 12.01 3.67 -0.69
N SER A 335 13.18 3.02 -0.84
CA SER A 335 14.10 2.82 0.27
C SER A 335 13.44 2.12 1.48
N ILE A 336 12.56 1.15 1.23
CA ILE A 336 11.87 0.38 2.29
C ILE A 336 12.64 -0.91 2.58
N TRP A 337 12.79 -1.26 3.86
CA TRP A 337 13.38 -2.53 4.26
C TRP A 337 12.37 -3.38 5.03
N ALA A 338 11.83 -4.41 4.36
CA ALA A 338 10.89 -5.34 4.94
C ALA A 338 11.56 -6.71 5.16
N HIS A 339 11.70 -7.13 6.41
CA HIS A 339 12.41 -8.36 6.73
C HIS A 339 11.86 -9.17 7.90
N ASP A 340 12.04 -10.48 7.87
CA ASP A 340 11.55 -11.40 8.90
C ASP A 340 10.03 -11.26 9.14
N ASN A 341 9.23 -11.02 8.07
CA ASN A 341 7.77 -10.97 8.12
C ASN A 341 7.13 -12.21 7.48
N GLU A 342 5.85 -12.41 7.75
CA GLU A 342 5.00 -13.43 7.11
C GLU A 342 3.91 -12.75 6.27
N PHE A 343 3.83 -13.08 4.98
CA PHE A 343 2.83 -12.59 4.03
C PHE A 343 2.11 -13.78 3.39
N PHE A 344 0.91 -14.11 3.88
CA PHE A 344 0.21 -15.34 3.49
C PHE A 344 -1.30 -15.25 3.42
N ASP A 345 -1.94 -16.19 2.72
CA ASP A 345 -3.41 -16.23 2.55
C ASP A 345 -4.02 -14.93 1.98
N ASN A 346 -3.21 -14.07 1.36
CA ASN A 346 -3.68 -12.88 0.64
C ASN A 346 -4.08 -13.26 -0.80
N ALA A 347 -4.60 -12.30 -1.59
CA ALA A 347 -4.65 -12.49 -3.03
C ALA A 347 -3.25 -12.36 -3.67
N THR A 348 -2.44 -11.44 -3.16
CA THR A 348 -1.02 -11.29 -3.52
C THR A 348 -0.22 -10.93 -2.27
N GLY A 349 0.97 -11.54 -2.11
CA GLY A 349 1.79 -11.35 -0.91
C GLY A 349 2.35 -9.93 -0.81
N ILE A 350 3.24 -9.57 -1.74
CA ILE A 350 3.93 -8.28 -1.80
C ILE A 350 3.69 -7.66 -3.17
N ALA A 351 3.30 -6.38 -3.20
CA ALA A 351 3.24 -5.59 -4.42
C ALA A 351 3.95 -4.24 -4.22
N THR A 352 4.71 -3.81 -5.23
CA THR A 352 5.21 -2.44 -5.34
C THR A 352 5.05 -1.95 -6.76
N ASP A 353 4.91 -0.64 -6.93
CA ASP A 353 4.74 -0.09 -8.25
C ASP A 353 5.21 1.36 -8.40
N SER A 354 5.43 1.71 -9.67
CA SER A 354 5.61 3.09 -10.15
C SER A 354 4.38 3.58 -10.92
N LEU A 355 3.18 3.03 -10.70
CA LEU A 355 2.05 3.16 -11.62
C LEU A 355 1.21 4.41 -11.40
N PHE A 356 1.07 4.90 -10.18
CA PHE A 356 0.08 5.92 -9.88
C PHE A 356 0.68 7.34 -9.85
N PRO A 357 0.35 8.21 -10.84
CA PRO A 357 0.89 9.56 -10.93
C PRO A 357 0.64 10.40 -9.67
N GLY A 358 1.52 11.37 -9.40
CA GLY A 358 1.38 12.31 -8.28
C GLY A 358 1.92 11.80 -6.94
N HIS A 359 2.33 10.53 -6.85
CA HIS A 359 3.11 10.02 -5.74
C HIS A 359 4.53 10.64 -5.74
N PRO A 360 4.98 11.25 -4.63
CA PRO A 360 6.35 11.75 -4.54
C PRO A 360 7.34 10.58 -4.53
N GLY A 361 8.48 10.77 -5.19
CA GLY A 361 9.56 9.78 -5.28
C GLY A 361 9.45 8.81 -6.46
N LEU A 362 8.53 8.99 -7.42
CA LEU A 362 8.53 8.16 -8.62
C LEU A 362 9.77 8.42 -9.51
N PRO A 363 10.35 7.37 -10.14
CA PRO A 363 9.97 5.96 -10.04
C PRO A 363 10.41 5.31 -8.72
N GLN A 364 9.71 4.25 -8.32
CA GLN A 364 10.01 3.48 -7.12
C GLN A 364 11.42 2.89 -7.16
N ASP A 365 12.18 3.01 -6.05
CA ASP A 365 13.54 2.51 -5.96
C ASP A 365 13.96 1.87 -4.61
N HIS A 366 15.01 1.04 -4.67
CA HIS A 366 15.79 0.51 -3.53
C HIS A 366 14.94 -0.10 -2.40
N ALA A 367 13.82 -0.75 -2.71
CA ALA A 367 13.12 -1.57 -1.74
C ALA A 367 13.87 -2.89 -1.53
N ARG A 368 13.83 -3.41 -0.31
CA ARG A 368 14.44 -4.69 0.04
C ARG A 368 13.48 -5.55 0.84
N TRP A 369 13.09 -6.67 0.26
CA TRP A 369 12.35 -7.74 0.92
C TRP A 369 13.29 -8.89 1.23
N ASN A 370 13.59 -9.06 2.51
CA ASN A 370 14.64 -9.96 2.95
C ASN A 370 14.23 -10.91 4.08
N ARG A 371 14.49 -12.22 3.96
CA ARG A 371 14.13 -13.23 5.00
C ARG A 371 12.65 -13.23 5.40
N ASN A 372 11.75 -12.94 4.46
CA ASN A 372 10.32 -13.09 4.69
C ASN A 372 9.85 -14.51 4.34
N ASP A 373 8.73 -14.91 4.94
CA ASP A 373 7.95 -16.06 4.52
C ASP A 373 6.76 -15.56 3.68
N ILE A 374 6.71 -15.92 2.40
CA ILE A 374 5.77 -15.38 1.41
C ILE A 374 5.06 -16.57 0.75
N HIS A 375 3.89 -16.94 1.25
CA HIS A 375 3.30 -18.21 0.86
C HIS A 375 1.79 -18.23 0.80
N SER A 376 1.23 -19.21 0.08
CA SER A 376 -0.22 -19.49 0.07
C SER A 376 -1.07 -18.26 -0.30
N ASN A 377 -0.53 -17.29 -1.05
CA ASN A 377 -1.26 -16.07 -1.43
C ASN A 377 -2.19 -16.33 -2.62
N ASN A 378 -3.19 -17.20 -2.40
CA ASN A 378 -4.10 -17.73 -3.41
C ASN A 378 -5.56 -17.34 -3.18
N SER A 379 -5.85 -16.52 -2.16
CA SER A 379 -7.22 -16.19 -1.77
C SER A 379 -7.88 -15.31 -2.82
N ASN A 380 -8.85 -15.87 -3.54
CA ASN A 380 -9.58 -15.13 -4.57
C ASN A 380 -10.80 -14.39 -3.98
N TRP A 381 -10.56 -13.19 -3.47
CA TRP A 381 -11.61 -12.35 -2.89
C TRP A 381 -12.55 -11.75 -3.94
N TYR A 382 -12.10 -11.59 -5.18
CA TYR A 382 -12.93 -11.11 -6.29
C TYR A 382 -14.10 -12.06 -6.52
N THR A 383 -13.82 -13.36 -6.73
CA THR A 383 -14.86 -14.38 -6.95
C THR A 383 -15.68 -14.65 -5.68
N SER A 384 -15.03 -14.60 -4.51
CA SER A 384 -15.69 -14.89 -3.23
C SER A 384 -16.69 -13.82 -2.82
N PHE A 385 -16.38 -12.53 -3.02
CA PHE A 385 -17.12 -11.43 -2.42
C PHE A 385 -17.58 -10.33 -3.37
N VAL A 386 -16.84 -10.04 -4.44
CA VAL A 386 -17.27 -9.08 -5.46
C VAL A 386 -18.38 -9.70 -6.30
N ASP A 387 -18.15 -10.90 -6.85
CA ASP A 387 -19.07 -11.57 -7.78
C ASP A 387 -20.37 -12.04 -7.12
N THR A 388 -20.29 -12.36 -5.83
CA THR A 388 -21.45 -12.76 -5.03
C THR A 388 -22.29 -11.56 -4.58
N GLY A 389 -21.86 -10.33 -4.90
CA GLY A 389 -22.52 -9.09 -4.52
C GLY A 389 -22.41 -8.74 -3.04
N VAL A 390 -21.51 -9.39 -2.29
CA VAL A 390 -21.24 -9.04 -0.89
C VAL A 390 -20.63 -7.64 -0.82
N CYS A 391 -19.66 -7.34 -1.69
CA CYS A 391 -18.99 -6.03 -1.71
C CYS A 391 -19.88 -4.88 -2.21
N ALA A 392 -20.99 -5.17 -2.89
CA ALA A 392 -21.98 -4.17 -3.26
C ALA A 392 -22.90 -3.75 -2.08
N LYS A 393 -22.87 -4.45 -0.95
CA LYS A 393 -23.66 -4.08 0.24
C LYS A 393 -23.06 -2.87 0.94
N PRO A 394 -23.83 -2.14 1.77
CA PRO A 394 -23.27 -1.14 2.68
C PRO A 394 -22.16 -1.73 3.55
N MET A 395 -21.07 -0.99 3.80
CA MET A 395 -19.86 -1.51 4.48
C MET A 395 -20.15 -2.27 5.77
N ALA A 396 -21.04 -1.73 6.62
CA ALA A 396 -21.45 -2.34 7.88
C ALA A 396 -22.13 -3.73 7.73
N GLN A 397 -22.55 -4.10 6.52
CA GLN A 397 -23.22 -5.37 6.19
C GLN A 397 -22.33 -6.34 5.40
N ARG A 398 -21.10 -5.93 5.04
CA ARG A 398 -20.17 -6.77 4.26
C ARG A 398 -19.60 -7.92 5.08
N GLY A 399 -19.50 -7.77 6.41
CA GLY A 399 -19.05 -8.84 7.30
C GLY A 399 -17.53 -8.93 7.46
N TYR A 400 -16.81 -7.81 7.37
CA TYR A 400 -15.34 -7.75 7.47
C TYR A 400 -14.74 -8.50 8.68
N LEU A 401 -15.33 -8.37 9.88
CA LEU A 401 -14.84 -9.09 11.07
C LEU A 401 -15.14 -10.60 11.06
N HIS A 402 -15.77 -11.10 10.00
CA HIS A 402 -16.09 -12.51 9.77
C HIS A 402 -15.39 -13.07 8.52
N GLY A 403 -14.36 -12.37 8.01
CA GLY A 403 -13.50 -12.86 6.93
C GLY A 403 -13.82 -12.34 5.53
N THR A 404 -14.74 -11.38 5.40
CA THR A 404 -14.97 -10.72 4.11
C THR A 404 -13.80 -9.79 3.77
N VAL A 405 -13.34 -9.84 2.52
CA VAL A 405 -12.39 -8.91 1.91
C VAL A 405 -13.01 -8.38 0.62
N CYS A 406 -12.94 -7.06 0.39
CA CYS A 406 -13.48 -6.46 -0.82
C CYS A 406 -12.39 -5.71 -1.59
N PRO A 407 -11.72 -6.36 -2.55
CA PRO A 407 -10.65 -5.77 -3.33
C PRO A 407 -11.01 -4.41 -3.93
N VAL A 408 -10.22 -3.39 -3.61
CA VAL A 408 -10.29 -2.06 -4.24
C VAL A 408 -9.29 -1.84 -5.34
N VAL A 409 -8.26 -2.68 -5.41
CA VAL A 409 -7.16 -2.60 -6.37
C VAL A 409 -7.08 -3.84 -7.24
N PRO A 410 -6.59 -3.73 -8.50
CA PRO A 410 -6.30 -4.89 -9.33
C PRO A 410 -4.96 -5.53 -8.95
N THR A 411 -4.95 -6.81 -8.60
CA THR A 411 -3.73 -7.59 -8.34
C THR A 411 -3.84 -9.02 -8.87
N PRO A 412 -2.73 -9.65 -9.33
CA PRO A 412 -2.74 -11.03 -9.81
C PRO A 412 -2.84 -12.04 -8.65
N VAL A 413 -4.04 -12.60 -8.46
CA VAL A 413 -4.30 -13.67 -7.47
C VAL A 413 -3.30 -14.82 -7.65
N GLY A 414 -2.69 -15.30 -6.57
CA GLY A 414 -1.73 -16.41 -6.61
C GLY A 414 -0.27 -15.97 -6.70
N THR A 415 0.03 -14.69 -6.47
CA THR A 415 1.39 -14.13 -6.67
C THR A 415 2.07 -13.84 -5.35
N GLY A 416 3.33 -14.30 -5.20
CA GLY A 416 4.15 -14.02 -4.02
C GLY A 416 4.64 -12.57 -3.98
N VAL A 417 5.48 -12.18 -4.96
CA VAL A 417 6.05 -10.83 -5.08
C VAL A 417 5.74 -10.24 -6.45
N LEU A 418 5.20 -9.04 -6.50
CA LEU A 418 4.95 -8.26 -7.71
C LEU A 418 5.76 -6.95 -7.68
N ILE A 419 6.61 -6.75 -8.69
CA ILE A 419 7.37 -5.51 -8.91
C ILE A 419 6.94 -4.89 -10.25
N ALA A 420 6.14 -3.84 -10.19
CA ALA A 420 5.64 -3.13 -11.38
C ALA A 420 6.40 -1.80 -11.57
N GLY A 421 7.53 -1.85 -12.27
CA GLY A 421 8.31 -0.65 -12.57
C GLY A 421 9.19 -0.15 -11.41
N GLY A 422 9.63 -1.02 -10.52
CA GLY A 422 10.63 -0.72 -9.48
C GLY A 422 12.07 -0.80 -9.98
N ASN A 423 13.00 -0.09 -9.34
CA ASN A 423 14.42 -0.07 -9.68
C ASN A 423 15.31 -0.40 -8.47
N PHE A 424 16.44 -1.05 -8.70
CA PHE A 424 17.40 -1.41 -7.63
C PHE A 424 16.77 -2.18 -6.46
N ASP A 425 15.66 -2.88 -6.71
CA ASP A 425 14.98 -3.64 -5.68
C ASP A 425 15.69 -4.96 -5.40
N SER A 426 15.65 -5.38 -4.14
CA SER A 426 16.22 -6.65 -3.68
C SER A 426 15.12 -7.57 -3.16
N THR A 427 14.92 -8.70 -3.83
CA THR A 427 14.12 -9.83 -3.31
C THR A 427 15.10 -10.93 -2.92
N ASP A 428 15.48 -10.98 -1.64
CA ASP A 428 16.62 -11.82 -1.22
C ASP A 428 16.43 -12.65 0.05
N HIS A 429 16.92 -13.89 0.05
CA HIS A 429 16.86 -14.80 1.21
C HIS A 429 15.44 -15.10 1.73
N ASN A 430 14.40 -14.98 0.91
CA ASN A 430 13.02 -15.26 1.31
C ASN A 430 12.66 -16.75 1.12
N TRP A 431 11.64 -17.21 1.83
CA TRP A 431 10.91 -18.42 1.47
C TRP A 431 9.69 -17.99 0.65
N ILE A 432 9.61 -18.45 -0.61
CA ILE A 432 8.54 -18.10 -1.55
C ILE A 432 7.96 -19.40 -2.09
N TYR A 433 6.83 -19.84 -1.55
CA TYR A 433 6.26 -21.16 -1.84
C TYR A 433 4.73 -21.16 -1.83
N ASP A 434 4.12 -22.17 -2.45
CA ASP A 434 2.66 -22.33 -2.51
C ASP A 434 1.91 -21.11 -3.08
N ASN A 435 2.55 -20.28 -3.92
CA ASN A 435 1.89 -19.21 -4.67
C ASN A 435 1.54 -19.75 -6.06
N TRP A 436 0.25 -20.01 -6.30
CA TRP A 436 -0.21 -20.87 -7.41
C TRP A 436 -0.12 -20.21 -8.79
N ARG A 437 0.10 -18.90 -8.87
CA ARG A 437 0.35 -18.20 -10.12
C ARG A 437 1.85 -18.00 -10.33
N TYR A 438 2.46 -17.14 -9.52
CA TYR A 438 3.88 -16.78 -9.65
C TYR A 438 4.55 -16.67 -8.27
N GLY A 439 5.77 -17.16 -8.15
CA GLY A 439 6.63 -16.84 -7.00
C GLY A 439 6.99 -15.35 -7.03
N THR A 440 7.62 -14.91 -8.11
CA THR A 440 7.91 -13.48 -8.38
C THR A 440 7.38 -13.08 -9.76
N MET A 441 6.84 -11.88 -9.88
CA MET A 441 6.40 -11.25 -11.12
C MET A 441 7.02 -9.86 -11.24
N GLN A 442 7.72 -9.58 -12.34
CA GLN A 442 8.32 -8.27 -12.61
C GLN A 442 7.97 -7.78 -14.02
N PHE A 443 7.57 -6.51 -14.15
CA PHE A 443 7.39 -5.87 -15.44
C PHE A 443 7.62 -4.36 -15.41
N TRP A 444 7.94 -3.82 -16.58
CA TRP A 444 8.15 -2.40 -16.82
C TRP A 444 6.88 -1.57 -16.84
N VAL A 445 7.02 -0.34 -16.34
CA VAL A 445 6.00 0.70 -16.40
C VAL A 445 6.48 1.89 -17.23
N PRO A 446 5.86 2.16 -18.40
CA PRO A 446 6.21 3.34 -19.21
C PRO A 446 5.88 4.66 -18.51
N ALA A 447 6.74 5.66 -18.70
CA ALA A 447 6.54 7.04 -18.25
C ALA A 447 5.13 7.60 -18.54
N VAL A 448 4.55 7.32 -19.71
CA VAL A 448 3.22 7.87 -20.08
C VAL A 448 2.08 7.37 -19.18
N LEU A 449 2.20 6.20 -18.56
CA LEU A 449 1.21 5.71 -17.59
C LEU A 449 1.37 6.40 -16.23
N ARG A 450 2.52 7.01 -15.98
CA ARG A 450 2.89 7.75 -14.77
C ARG A 450 2.65 9.26 -14.90
N ASP A 451 1.95 9.70 -15.94
CA ASP A 451 1.78 11.11 -16.37
C ASP A 451 3.11 11.83 -16.64
N ASP A 452 4.14 11.07 -17.05
CA ASP A 452 5.44 11.58 -17.46
C ASP A 452 5.60 11.47 -18.98
N TYR A 453 5.80 12.62 -19.63
CA TYR A 453 5.91 12.73 -21.08
C TYR A 453 7.33 13.05 -21.55
N ASP A 454 8.33 12.99 -20.67
CA ASP A 454 9.73 13.06 -21.09
C ASP A 454 10.10 11.76 -21.83
N PRO A 455 10.45 11.81 -23.13
CA PRO A 455 10.80 10.61 -23.88
C PRO A 455 12.04 9.87 -23.35
N SER A 456 12.90 10.54 -22.58
CA SER A 456 14.07 9.92 -21.96
C SER A 456 13.69 8.99 -20.80
N HIS A 457 12.51 9.17 -20.22
CA HIS A 457 11.97 8.36 -19.14
C HIS A 457 11.17 7.15 -19.64
N LEU A 458 11.17 6.87 -20.95
CA LEU A 458 10.37 5.77 -21.48
C LEU A 458 10.78 4.42 -20.85
N TYR A 459 12.08 4.19 -20.59
CA TYR A 459 12.59 2.93 -20.07
C TYR A 459 13.34 3.09 -18.73
N ASP A 460 12.90 4.06 -17.92
CA ASP A 460 13.54 4.39 -16.64
C ASP A 460 13.06 3.53 -15.46
N THR A 461 12.25 2.50 -15.70
CA THR A 461 11.75 1.58 -14.68
C THR A 461 12.11 0.12 -14.98
N SER A 462 12.04 -0.73 -13.95
CA SER A 462 12.38 -2.16 -14.01
C SER A 462 13.84 -2.42 -14.36
N ASN A 463 14.74 -1.66 -13.76
CA ASN A 463 16.18 -1.78 -13.95
C ASN A 463 16.89 -2.12 -12.63
N HIS A 464 17.96 -2.91 -12.71
CA HIS A 464 18.86 -3.22 -11.61
C HIS A 464 18.23 -3.98 -10.43
N ASN A 465 17.10 -4.65 -10.64
CA ASN A 465 16.46 -5.46 -9.60
C ASN A 465 17.16 -6.82 -9.48
N HIS A 466 17.46 -7.23 -8.26
CA HIS A 466 18.12 -8.50 -7.98
C HIS A 466 17.18 -9.44 -7.21
N THR A 467 17.01 -10.66 -7.73
CA THR A 467 16.28 -11.74 -7.07
C THR A 467 17.24 -12.87 -6.75
N PHE A 468 17.69 -12.99 -5.49
CA PHE A 468 18.78 -13.91 -5.17
C PHE A 468 18.66 -14.64 -3.83
N GLU A 469 19.27 -15.83 -3.75
CA GLU A 469 19.32 -16.66 -2.53
C GLU A 469 17.94 -16.97 -1.92
N ASN A 470 16.85 -16.91 -2.69
CA ASN A 470 15.51 -17.27 -2.20
C ASN A 470 15.29 -18.79 -2.26
N HIS A 471 14.52 -19.32 -1.32
CA HIS A 471 13.96 -20.67 -1.40
C HIS A 471 12.64 -20.63 -2.18
N MET A 472 12.66 -21.17 -3.40
CA MET A 472 11.54 -21.16 -4.34
C MET A 472 10.83 -22.51 -4.35
N GLY A 473 9.55 -22.52 -3.95
CA GLY A 473 8.71 -23.72 -3.96
C GLY A 473 9.00 -24.73 -2.85
N ILE A 474 9.74 -24.33 -1.82
CA ILE A 474 10.11 -25.18 -0.68
C ILE A 474 9.79 -24.42 0.61
N ASP A 475 9.12 -25.09 1.55
CA ASP A 475 8.81 -24.49 2.85
C ASP A 475 10.01 -24.52 3.83
N PRO A 476 9.97 -23.81 4.97
CA PRO A 476 11.06 -23.81 5.95
C PRO A 476 11.39 -25.18 6.56
N ALA A 477 10.47 -26.17 6.47
CA ALA A 477 10.72 -27.54 6.91
C ALA A 477 11.46 -28.37 5.84
N GLY A 478 11.56 -27.86 4.61
CA GLY A 478 12.16 -28.53 3.47
C GLY A 478 11.15 -29.36 2.67
N ASP A 479 9.86 -29.23 2.93
CA ASP A 479 8.83 -29.90 2.14
C ASP A 479 8.57 -29.13 0.83
N GLU A 480 8.30 -29.89 -0.23
CA GLU A 480 7.91 -29.33 -1.53
C GLU A 480 6.52 -28.68 -1.43
N ARG A 481 6.48 -27.40 -1.79
CA ARG A 481 5.30 -26.53 -1.86
C ARG A 481 5.43 -25.65 -3.11
N PRO A 482 5.35 -26.23 -4.32
CA PRO A 482 5.70 -25.54 -5.55
C PRO A 482 4.86 -24.28 -5.78
N ASN A 483 5.49 -23.24 -6.35
CA ASN A 483 4.77 -22.15 -6.99
C ASN A 483 4.22 -22.60 -8.35
N GLY A 484 3.29 -21.85 -8.93
CA GLY A 484 2.83 -22.09 -10.31
C GLY A 484 3.96 -21.94 -11.34
N MET A 485 4.71 -20.86 -11.21
CA MET A 485 5.97 -20.59 -11.89
C MET A 485 6.83 -19.75 -10.94
N ASP A 486 8.12 -20.04 -10.83
CA ASP A 486 8.99 -19.34 -9.88
C ASP A 486 9.19 -17.89 -10.28
N HIS A 487 9.47 -17.63 -11.55
CA HIS A 487 9.76 -16.28 -12.05
C HIS A 487 9.00 -15.93 -13.33
N TRP A 488 8.17 -14.90 -13.27
CA TRP A 488 7.58 -14.26 -14.43
C TRP A 488 8.24 -12.90 -14.65
N TRP A 489 8.75 -12.67 -15.86
CA TRP A 489 9.35 -11.40 -16.28
C TRP A 489 8.94 -11.04 -17.71
N ASP A 490 8.71 -9.76 -17.99
CA ASP A 490 8.39 -9.24 -19.33
C ASP A 490 9.60 -9.15 -20.28
N ASP A 491 10.76 -9.66 -19.85
CA ASP A 491 12.08 -9.51 -20.46
C ASP A 491 12.60 -8.07 -20.50
N GLN A 492 11.95 -7.09 -19.87
CA GLN A 492 12.38 -5.71 -19.99
C GLN A 492 13.34 -5.27 -18.89
N GLY A 493 14.34 -4.48 -19.27
CA GLY A 493 15.18 -3.71 -18.36
C GLY A 493 16.65 -4.05 -18.47
N VAL A 494 17.47 -3.21 -17.85
CA VAL A 494 18.93 -3.41 -17.73
C VAL A 494 19.32 -3.75 -16.31
N GLY A 495 20.36 -4.57 -16.13
CA GLY A 495 20.91 -4.86 -14.81
C GLY A 495 20.09 -5.79 -13.93
N ASN A 496 18.94 -6.30 -14.39
CA ASN A 496 18.18 -7.27 -13.60
C ASN A 496 18.90 -8.62 -13.61
N CYS A 497 18.90 -9.33 -12.49
CA CYS A 497 19.53 -10.64 -12.39
C CYS A 497 18.83 -11.56 -11.37
N TRP A 498 18.94 -12.86 -11.64
CA TRP A 498 18.41 -13.94 -10.82
C TRP A 498 19.53 -14.93 -10.53
N GLU A 499 19.99 -14.99 -9.27
CA GLU A 499 21.18 -15.76 -8.90
C GLU A 499 20.98 -16.54 -7.61
N ASP A 500 21.63 -17.70 -7.50
CA ASP A 500 21.74 -18.49 -6.27
C ASP A 500 20.41 -18.85 -5.56
N ASN A 501 19.28 -18.73 -6.25
CA ASN A 501 17.99 -19.18 -5.74
C ASN A 501 17.98 -20.72 -5.62
N HIS A 502 17.37 -21.21 -4.55
CA HIS A 502 17.24 -22.62 -4.21
C HIS A 502 15.86 -23.14 -4.62
N TYR A 503 15.81 -23.92 -5.69
CA TYR A 503 14.58 -24.45 -6.25
C TYR A 503 14.25 -25.85 -5.75
N GLY A 504 12.95 -26.17 -5.74
CA GLY A 504 12.43 -27.53 -5.56
C GLY A 504 12.95 -28.52 -6.61
N SER A 505 12.52 -29.77 -6.48
CA SER A 505 12.97 -30.90 -7.31
C SER A 505 12.67 -30.74 -8.81
N ALA A 506 11.71 -29.88 -9.19
CA ALA A 506 11.43 -29.54 -10.58
C ALA A 506 12.49 -28.63 -11.22
N GLY A 507 13.37 -28.03 -10.41
CA GLY A 507 14.27 -26.96 -10.84
C GLY A 507 13.54 -25.64 -11.07
N GLN A 508 14.28 -24.63 -11.53
CA GLN A 508 13.72 -23.32 -11.86
C GLN A 508 12.66 -23.40 -12.95
N THR A 509 11.53 -22.74 -12.70
CA THR A 509 10.49 -22.49 -13.70
C THR A 509 10.34 -21.00 -13.98
N ASP A 510 10.43 -20.61 -15.24
CA ASP A 510 10.30 -19.21 -15.64
C ASP A 510 9.74 -19.07 -17.07
N ASN A 511 9.48 -17.83 -17.45
CA ASN A 511 9.05 -17.48 -18.80
C ASN A 511 10.14 -16.79 -19.64
N PHE A 512 11.42 -16.77 -19.22
CA PHE A 512 12.45 -15.92 -19.79
C PHE A 512 12.68 -16.24 -21.27
N THR A 513 12.74 -15.21 -22.13
CA THR A 513 13.06 -15.45 -23.55
C THR A 513 14.55 -15.79 -23.72
N VAL A 514 15.39 -15.16 -22.91
CA VAL A 514 16.84 -15.38 -22.82
C VAL A 514 17.24 -15.24 -21.37
N ASP A 515 17.99 -16.21 -20.86
CA ASP A 515 18.53 -16.16 -19.51
C ASP A 515 19.39 -14.90 -19.33
N PRO A 516 19.12 -14.07 -18.31
CA PRO A 516 19.90 -12.88 -18.06
C PRO A 516 21.32 -13.27 -17.60
N PRO A 517 22.35 -12.48 -17.99
CA PRO A 517 23.69 -12.60 -17.42
C PRO A 517 23.71 -12.48 -15.90
N ALA A 518 24.82 -12.91 -15.32
CA ALA A 518 25.11 -12.71 -13.91
C ALA A 518 25.08 -11.22 -13.52
N CYS A 519 24.76 -10.90 -12.27
CA CYS A 519 24.79 -9.53 -11.76
C CYS A 519 26.19 -8.91 -11.94
N ALA A 520 27.25 -9.70 -11.69
CA ALA A 520 28.64 -9.29 -11.87
C ALA A 520 29.02 -9.00 -13.33
N ASP A 521 28.30 -9.57 -14.30
CA ASP A 521 28.47 -9.33 -15.73
C ASP A 521 27.53 -8.22 -16.26
N GLY A 522 26.76 -7.58 -15.37
CA GLY A 522 25.90 -6.45 -15.67
C GLY A 522 24.42 -6.78 -15.88
N GLY A 523 23.98 -8.03 -15.63
CA GLY A 523 22.57 -8.43 -15.67
C GLY A 523 21.90 -8.32 -17.04
N SER A 524 20.57 -8.20 -17.04
CA SER A 524 19.75 -8.06 -18.25
C SER A 524 20.16 -6.87 -19.12
N VAL A 525 19.88 -6.93 -20.42
CA VAL A 525 20.23 -5.86 -21.38
C VAL A 525 19.13 -5.61 -22.42
N PHE A 526 17.87 -5.89 -22.06
CA PHE A 526 16.78 -5.99 -23.01
C PHE A 526 15.90 -4.74 -23.02
N LEU A 527 16.04 -3.95 -24.09
CA LEU A 527 15.26 -2.75 -24.36
C LEU A 527 14.89 -2.62 -25.86
N PRO A 528 13.60 -2.49 -26.23
CA PRO A 528 12.42 -2.72 -25.39
C PRO A 528 12.27 -4.21 -25.02
N GLY A 529 11.44 -4.49 -24.02
CA GLY A 529 11.06 -5.86 -23.64
C GLY A 529 10.32 -6.62 -24.75
N ALA A 530 10.00 -7.90 -24.50
CA ALA A 530 9.39 -8.76 -25.49
C ALA A 530 7.91 -8.42 -25.69
N THR A 531 7.55 -7.85 -26.85
CA THR A 531 6.18 -7.38 -27.17
C THR A 531 5.07 -8.45 -27.13
N ILE A 532 5.41 -9.73 -26.95
CA ILE A 532 4.47 -10.84 -26.87
C ILE A 532 4.08 -11.20 -25.43
N LYS A 533 4.84 -10.70 -24.44
CA LYS A 533 4.56 -10.93 -23.02
C LYS A 533 3.64 -9.81 -22.53
N ASP A 534 2.34 -10.09 -22.53
CA ASP A 534 1.36 -9.23 -21.87
C ASP A 534 1.39 -9.51 -20.37
N ALA A 535 1.78 -8.50 -19.57
CA ALA A 535 1.73 -8.58 -18.11
C ALA A 535 0.29 -8.63 -17.58
N GLY A 536 -0.72 -8.40 -18.43
CA GLY A 536 -2.12 -8.29 -18.03
C GLY A 536 -2.45 -6.95 -17.38
N PHE A 537 -1.45 -6.12 -17.07
CA PHE A 537 -1.69 -4.84 -16.40
C PHE A 537 -2.63 -3.93 -17.19
N LEU A 538 -2.39 -3.70 -18.48
CA LEU A 538 -3.22 -2.79 -19.28
C LEU A 538 -4.70 -3.22 -19.37
N SER A 539 -4.96 -4.53 -19.32
CA SER A 539 -6.33 -5.06 -19.33
C SER A 539 -6.94 -5.05 -17.92
N CYS A 540 -6.16 -5.34 -16.88
CA CYS A 540 -6.62 -5.42 -15.49
C CYS A 540 -6.70 -4.07 -14.77
N SER A 541 -5.94 -3.05 -15.19
CA SER A 541 -5.87 -1.74 -14.53
C SER A 541 -7.18 -0.95 -14.59
N GLN A 542 -8.12 -1.38 -15.42
CA GLN A 542 -9.45 -0.80 -15.55
C GLN A 542 -10.41 -1.28 -14.48
N TYR A 543 -9.95 -2.13 -13.55
CA TYR A 543 -10.78 -2.68 -12.48
C TYR A 543 -11.52 -1.60 -11.70
N ASP A 544 -12.84 -1.77 -11.59
CA ASP A 544 -13.71 -1.01 -10.70
C ASP A 544 -14.70 -1.98 -10.07
N ARG A 545 -14.56 -2.21 -8.76
CA ARG A 545 -15.43 -3.13 -8.00
C ARG A 545 -16.91 -2.76 -8.06
N ASN A 546 -17.23 -1.49 -8.31
CA ASN A 546 -18.59 -0.95 -8.28
C ASN A 546 -19.26 -0.94 -9.66
N ASP A 547 -18.50 -1.11 -10.75
CA ASP A 547 -19.05 -1.18 -12.10
C ASP A 547 -19.18 -2.66 -12.54
N PRO A 548 -20.39 -3.16 -12.85
CA PRO A 548 -20.56 -4.55 -13.27
C PRO A 548 -19.79 -4.97 -14.54
N THR A 549 -19.37 -4.00 -15.36
CA THR A 549 -18.55 -4.23 -16.56
C THR A 549 -17.07 -4.29 -16.21
N TRP A 550 -16.63 -3.43 -15.29
CA TRP A 550 -15.23 -3.26 -14.95
C TRP A 550 -14.81 -4.00 -13.67
N SER A 551 -15.73 -4.64 -12.97
CA SER A 551 -15.40 -5.62 -11.94
C SER A 551 -14.68 -6.84 -12.53
N HIS A 552 -14.89 -7.11 -13.82
CA HIS A 552 -14.15 -8.07 -14.65
C HIS A 552 -13.77 -7.47 -16.00
N PRO A 553 -12.69 -6.67 -16.06
CA PRO A 553 -12.24 -6.07 -17.30
C PRO A 553 -11.96 -7.13 -18.38
N ALA A 554 -12.42 -6.88 -19.60
CA ALA A 554 -12.28 -7.84 -20.68
C ALA A 554 -10.81 -8.14 -20.99
N GLY A 555 -10.43 -9.42 -20.93
CA GLY A 555 -9.07 -9.88 -21.18
C GLY A 555 -8.16 -9.85 -19.96
N CYS A 556 -8.63 -9.35 -18.81
CA CYS A 556 -7.91 -9.50 -17.55
C CYS A 556 -8.01 -10.94 -17.04
N THR A 557 -6.88 -11.53 -16.67
CA THR A 557 -6.81 -12.89 -16.09
C THR A 557 -6.25 -12.89 -14.66
N TRP A 558 -5.98 -11.71 -14.09
CA TRP A 558 -5.44 -11.57 -12.73
C TRP A 558 -6.43 -12.04 -11.66
N PHE A 559 -7.73 -11.96 -11.92
CA PHE A 559 -8.79 -12.31 -10.96
C PHE A 559 -9.30 -13.75 -11.12
N ASP A 560 -8.74 -14.49 -12.08
CA ASP A 560 -9.04 -15.92 -12.25
C ASP A 560 -8.37 -16.73 -11.15
N ASP A 561 -9.04 -17.80 -10.72
CA ASP A 561 -8.45 -18.77 -9.80
C ASP A 561 -7.21 -19.42 -10.43
N PRO A 562 -6.02 -19.24 -9.82
CA PRO A 562 -4.83 -19.93 -10.28
C PRO A 562 -4.96 -21.43 -9.99
N ALA A 563 -4.41 -22.26 -10.87
CA ALA A 563 -4.42 -23.70 -10.68
C ALA A 563 -3.38 -24.11 -9.62
N GLU A 564 -3.81 -24.87 -8.61
CA GLU A 564 -2.89 -25.48 -7.64
C GLU A 564 -1.83 -26.32 -8.37
N PRO A 565 -0.52 -26.03 -8.18
CA PRO A 565 0.54 -26.78 -8.83
C PRO A 565 0.60 -28.19 -8.25
N ARG A 566 0.33 -29.20 -9.09
CA ARG A 566 0.50 -30.60 -8.67
C ARG A 566 1.99 -30.92 -8.69
N ALA A 567 2.49 -31.59 -7.63
CA ALA A 567 3.87 -32.08 -7.51
C ALA A 567 4.34 -33.04 -8.63
N THR A 568 3.51 -33.30 -9.66
CA THR A 568 3.81 -34.19 -10.80
C THR A 568 3.60 -33.55 -12.18
N ASP A 569 3.16 -32.29 -12.27
CA ASP A 569 3.07 -31.59 -13.57
C ASP A 569 4.45 -31.04 -13.97
N THR A 570 5.40 -31.95 -14.21
CA THR A 570 6.76 -31.68 -14.72
C THR A 570 6.76 -31.36 -16.22
N GLY A 571 5.71 -30.72 -16.72
CA GLY A 571 5.63 -30.27 -18.10
C GLY A 571 6.38 -28.95 -18.22
N ARG A 572 7.67 -29.00 -18.55
CA ARG A 572 8.37 -27.87 -19.16
C ARG A 572 7.48 -27.42 -20.32
N SER A 573 6.81 -26.28 -20.20
CA SER A 573 6.19 -25.66 -21.36
C SER A 573 7.34 -25.43 -22.32
N GLU A 574 7.42 -26.22 -23.39
CA GLU A 574 8.50 -26.10 -24.36
C GLU A 574 8.52 -24.64 -24.80
N SER A 575 9.63 -23.94 -24.56
CA SER A 575 9.91 -22.63 -25.14
C SER A 575 9.58 -22.76 -26.61
N SER A 576 8.45 -22.19 -27.01
CA SER A 576 8.02 -22.20 -28.40
C SER A 576 9.17 -21.59 -29.17
N THR A 577 9.80 -22.39 -30.02
CA THR A 577 10.96 -21.97 -30.79
C THR A 577 10.51 -20.80 -31.67
N VAL A 578 10.79 -19.57 -31.23
CA VAL A 578 10.44 -18.37 -31.97
C VAL A 578 11.34 -18.37 -33.21
N LEU A 579 10.73 -18.68 -34.36
CA LEU A 579 11.32 -18.46 -35.66
C LEU A 579 11.67 -16.97 -35.77
N LEU A 580 12.97 -16.66 -35.60
CA LEU A 580 13.58 -15.38 -35.93
C LEU A 580 13.26 -15.01 -37.39
N ALA A 581 12.21 -14.22 -37.60
CA ALA A 581 12.03 -13.50 -38.85
C ALA A 581 12.96 -12.26 -38.82
N PRO A 582 13.66 -11.92 -39.92
CA PRO A 582 14.67 -10.89 -39.89
C PRO A 582 14.08 -9.49 -39.62
N LEU A 583 14.69 -8.79 -38.67
CA LEU A 583 14.53 -7.38 -38.37
C LEU A 583 14.62 -6.52 -39.63
N ALA A 584 13.52 -5.85 -39.98
CA ALA A 584 13.54 -4.70 -40.86
C ALA A 584 13.45 -3.42 -40.00
N LEU A 585 14.61 -2.94 -39.55
CA LEU A 585 14.79 -1.57 -39.05
C LEU A 585 14.32 -0.57 -40.12
N SER A 586 13.38 0.32 -39.79
CA SER A 586 13.34 1.69 -40.33
C SER A 586 12.23 2.56 -39.71
N GLY A 587 12.67 3.54 -38.91
CA GLY A 587 12.22 4.94 -39.00
C GLY A 587 10.78 5.27 -38.61
N ALA A 588 10.51 5.45 -37.32
CA ALA A 588 9.30 6.13 -36.85
C ALA A 588 9.54 7.12 -35.68
N ALA A 589 10.77 7.59 -35.47
CA ALA A 589 11.08 8.55 -34.40
C ALA A 589 11.03 10.03 -34.83
N ALA A 590 10.73 10.36 -36.11
CA ALA A 590 10.86 11.73 -36.62
C ALA A 590 9.54 12.44 -37.01
N ALA A 591 8.37 11.79 -36.87
CA ALA A 591 7.10 12.38 -37.34
C ALA A 591 6.27 13.08 -36.25
N LEU A 592 6.59 12.92 -34.97
CA LEU A 592 5.82 13.51 -33.87
C LEU A 592 6.18 14.97 -33.56
N ALA A 593 7.35 15.46 -33.99
CA ALA A 593 7.80 16.83 -33.71
C ALA A 593 7.14 17.93 -34.59
N VAL A 594 6.48 17.58 -35.70
CA VAL A 594 5.93 18.59 -36.66
C VAL A 594 4.41 18.79 -36.52
N GLY A 595 3.70 17.84 -35.90
CA GLY A 595 2.23 17.87 -35.80
C GLY A 595 1.67 18.81 -34.72
N VAL A 596 2.43 19.08 -33.66
CA VAL A 596 1.93 19.82 -32.47
C VAL A 596 2.14 21.33 -32.58
N VAL A 597 3.06 21.80 -33.41
CA VAL A 597 3.37 23.25 -33.56
C VAL A 597 2.23 24.02 -34.25
N ARG A 598 1.32 23.36 -34.99
CA ARG A 598 0.24 24.05 -35.71
C ARG A 598 -1.05 24.29 -34.91
N ARG A 599 -1.24 23.72 -33.72
CA ARG A 599 -2.47 23.90 -32.93
C ARG A 599 -2.43 25.03 -31.90
N ARG A 600 -1.28 25.68 -31.69
CA ARG A 600 -1.13 26.80 -30.73
C ARG A 600 -1.44 28.20 -31.29
N TRP A 601 -1.85 28.34 -32.55
CA TRP A 601 -2.14 29.64 -33.19
C TRP A 601 -3.62 29.81 -33.59
N SER A 602 -4.57 29.40 -32.74
CA SER A 602 -6.00 29.59 -33.05
C SER A 602 -6.92 29.84 -31.85
N ARG A 603 -6.37 30.15 -30.66
CA ARG A 603 -7.17 30.60 -29.51
C ARG A 603 -6.56 31.84 -28.87
N ALA A 604 -6.56 32.90 -29.66
CA ALA A 604 -6.50 34.29 -29.21
C ALA A 604 -7.43 35.09 -30.13
N ALA A 605 -8.72 35.02 -29.82
CA ALA A 605 -9.79 35.93 -30.23
C ALA A 605 -10.97 35.72 -29.29
#